data_AF-A0A1Q2SL12-F1
#
_entry.id   AF-A0A1Q2SL12-F1
#
_cell.length_a   1.000
_cell.length_b   1.000
_cell.length_c   1.000
_cell.angle_alpha   90.00
_cell.angle_beta   90.00
_cell.angle_gamma   90.00
#
_symmetry.space_group_name_H-M   'P 1'
#
loop_
_entity.id
_entity.type
_entity.pdbx_description
1 polymer ?
#
loop_
_entity_poly.entity_id
_entity_poly.type
_entity_poly.pdbx_seq_one_letter_code
_entity_poly.pdbx_strand_id
1 'polypeptide(L)'
;MKKKYAFISFIGFLILFLDPAMVIASPDNPPFILSIKDNSLSFKGYDALLGEVLKELGRQAKIKVYVSESAANEKISISFNDFPLVQGLKSILRGENYILAYEEYGQDAIPKVSEIRVLPIAESKATPPSALNAGISPRGNRPRGR
;
A
#
# COMPACT_ATOMS: atom_id res chain seq x y z
N MET A 1 -36.76 5.44 -60.12
CA MET A 1 -36.06 6.17 -61.21
C MET A 1 -35.18 7.27 -60.63
N LYS A 2 -33.89 7.24 -61.03
CA LYS A 2 -32.82 8.27 -61.13
C LYS A 2 -33.05 9.68 -60.53
N LYS A 3 -32.19 9.98 -59.52
CA LYS A 3 -31.32 11.16 -59.25
C LYS A 3 -31.85 12.60 -59.45
N LYS A 4 -31.53 13.49 -58.48
CA LYS A 4 -30.59 14.64 -58.61
C LYS A 4 -30.69 15.59 -57.39
N TYR A 5 -29.59 15.80 -56.67
CA TYR A 5 -29.22 17.06 -55.98
C TYR A 5 -27.68 17.09 -55.92
N ALA A 6 -26.98 17.92 -56.69
CA ALA A 6 -26.79 19.37 -56.58
C ALA A 6 -25.66 19.75 -55.60
N PHE A 7 -24.47 19.92 -56.20
CA PHE A 7 -23.36 20.82 -55.91
C PHE A 7 -23.61 21.93 -54.87
N ILE A 8 -22.69 22.12 -53.90
CA ILE A 8 -22.38 23.31 -53.06
C ILE A 8 -21.26 22.82 -52.10
N SER A 9 -20.18 23.52 -51.71
CA SER A 9 -19.46 24.72 -52.12
C SER A 9 -18.15 24.69 -51.32
N PHE A 10 -17.06 25.18 -51.91
CA PHE A 10 -15.76 25.41 -51.27
C PHE A 10 -15.92 26.35 -50.06
N ILE A 11 -15.50 25.91 -48.87
CA ILE A 11 -15.14 26.81 -47.76
C ILE A 11 -13.76 26.38 -47.29
N GLY A 12 -12.79 27.24 -47.56
CA GLY A 12 -11.44 27.13 -47.03
C GLY A 12 -11.47 27.25 -45.52
N PHE A 13 -10.82 26.30 -44.85
CA PHE A 13 -10.44 26.46 -43.46
C PHE A 13 -8.97 26.04 -43.36
N LEU A 14 -8.11 27.04 -43.55
CA LEU A 14 -6.69 27.03 -43.25
C LEU A 14 -6.55 26.90 -41.73
N ILE A 15 -6.58 25.67 -41.21
CA ILE A 15 -6.19 25.42 -39.82
C ILE A 15 -4.67 25.51 -39.75
N LEU A 16 -4.20 26.64 -39.24
CA LEU A 16 -2.91 26.78 -38.57
C LEU A 16 -2.83 25.67 -37.50
N PHE A 17 -2.15 24.57 -37.82
CA PHE A 17 -1.80 23.54 -36.86
C PHE A 17 -0.80 24.15 -35.86
N LEU A 18 -1.33 24.64 -34.75
CA LEU A 18 -0.58 24.82 -33.50
C LEU A 18 -0.09 23.43 -33.06
N ASP A 19 1.21 23.20 -33.23
CA ASP A 19 1.97 22.16 -32.54
C ASP A 19 2.11 22.52 -31.04
N PRO A 20 2.41 21.56 -30.15
CA PRO A 20 1.86 20.22 -30.01
C PRO A 20 1.18 20.09 -28.63
N ALA A 21 0.49 18.98 -28.42
CA ALA A 21 0.02 18.53 -27.13
C ALA A 21 1.08 18.68 -26.04
N MET A 22 0.89 19.67 -25.16
CA MET A 22 1.37 19.63 -23.80
C MET A 22 0.68 18.44 -23.16
N VAL A 23 1.36 17.29 -23.14
CA VAL A 23 0.98 16.14 -22.33
C VAL A 23 1.24 16.56 -20.88
N ILE A 24 0.23 17.18 -20.27
CA ILE A 24 0.15 17.29 -18.83
C ILE A 24 -0.07 15.86 -18.35
N ALA A 25 0.98 15.23 -17.83
CA ALA A 25 0.84 13.96 -17.11
C ALA A 25 -0.08 14.23 -15.91
N SER A 26 -1.35 13.85 -16.00
CA SER A 26 -2.25 13.86 -14.86
C SER A 26 -1.66 12.93 -13.78
N PRO A 27 -1.51 13.39 -12.53
CA PRO A 27 -1.10 12.55 -11.41
C PRO A 27 -2.18 11.54 -10.99
N ASP A 28 -3.25 11.38 -11.77
CA ASP A 28 -4.48 10.66 -11.42
C ASP A 28 -4.35 9.13 -11.43
N ASN A 29 -3.20 8.58 -11.86
CA ASN A 29 -2.94 7.15 -11.75
C ASN A 29 -2.05 6.89 -10.54
N PRO A 30 -2.59 6.29 -9.46
CA PRO A 30 -1.75 5.88 -8.34
C PRO A 30 -0.64 4.94 -8.81
N PRO A 31 0.54 4.94 -8.17
CA PRO A 31 1.70 4.13 -8.57
C PRO A 31 1.51 2.62 -8.27
N PHE A 32 0.26 2.16 -8.17
CA PHE A 32 -0.11 0.78 -7.88
C PHE A 32 -1.41 0.38 -8.56
N ILE A 33 -1.58 -0.93 -8.73
CA ILE A 33 -2.81 -1.59 -9.15
C ILE A 33 -3.25 -2.48 -7.99
N LEU A 34 -4.52 -2.36 -7.60
CA LEU A 34 -5.15 -3.17 -6.56
C LEU A 34 -6.50 -3.67 -7.08
N SER A 35 -6.76 -4.97 -6.93
CA SER A 35 -8.04 -5.58 -7.30
C SER A 35 -8.46 -6.61 -6.28
N ILE A 36 -9.75 -6.61 -5.93
CA ILE A 36 -10.35 -7.59 -5.02
C ILE A 36 -11.48 -8.32 -5.76
N LYS A 37 -11.39 -9.64 -5.82
CA LYS A 37 -12.39 -10.51 -6.44
C LYS A 37 -12.52 -11.81 -5.65
N ASP A 38 -13.73 -12.24 -5.35
CA ASP A 38 -14.02 -13.54 -4.71
C ASP A 38 -13.14 -13.83 -3.48
N ASN A 39 -12.99 -12.83 -2.60
CA ASN A 39 -12.13 -12.87 -1.40
C ASN A 39 -10.63 -13.09 -1.67
N SER A 40 -10.20 -12.81 -2.89
CA SER A 40 -8.80 -12.78 -3.32
C SER A 40 -8.37 -11.35 -3.64
N LEU A 41 -7.12 -11.02 -3.34
CA LEU A 41 -6.47 -9.74 -3.53
C LEU A 41 -5.31 -9.91 -4.50
N SER A 42 -5.29 -9.06 -5.53
CA SER A 42 -4.16 -8.87 -6.43
C SER A 42 -3.62 -7.47 -6.24
N PHE A 43 -2.31 -7.35 -6.11
CA PHE A 43 -1.64 -6.08 -5.92
C PHE A 43 -0.33 -6.03 -6.69
N LYS A 44 -0.06 -4.87 -7.29
CA LYS A 44 1.23 -4.54 -7.87
C LYS A 44 1.49 -3.07 -7.62
N GLY A 45 2.45 -2.77 -6.77
CA GLY A 45 2.84 -1.39 -6.47
C GLY A 45 4.33 -1.28 -6.27
N TYR A 46 4.89 -0.16 -6.70
CA TYR A 46 6.27 0.20 -6.42
C TYR A 46 6.27 1.61 -5.84
N ASP A 47 6.94 1.77 -4.70
CA ASP A 47 7.02 3.04 -3.98
C ASP A 47 5.63 3.66 -3.67
N ALA A 48 4.65 2.80 -3.40
CA ALA A 48 3.26 3.19 -3.17
C ALA A 48 3.05 3.57 -1.71
N LEU A 49 2.38 4.70 -1.46
CA LEU A 49 2.03 5.12 -0.10
C LEU A 49 1.03 4.15 0.52
N LEU A 50 1.36 3.60 1.69
CA LEU A 50 0.53 2.64 2.40
C LEU A 50 -0.85 3.20 2.70
N GLY A 51 -0.95 4.49 3.06
CA GLY A 51 -2.23 5.16 3.30
C GLY A 51 -3.17 5.12 2.09
N GLU A 52 -2.65 5.39 0.87
CA GLU A 52 -3.46 5.36 -0.35
C GLU A 52 -3.82 3.92 -0.75
N VAL A 53 -2.92 2.96 -0.54
CA VAL A 53 -3.20 1.53 -0.77
C VAL A 53 -4.32 1.04 0.14
N LEU A 54 -4.27 1.35 1.45
CA LEU A 54 -5.29 0.93 2.41
C LEU A 54 -6.62 1.64 2.17
N LYS A 55 -6.61 2.92 1.78
CA LYS A 55 -7.81 3.66 1.40
C LYS A 55 -8.51 3.02 0.19
N GLU A 56 -7.75 2.65 -0.83
CA GLU A 56 -8.29 1.98 -2.02
C GLU A 56 -8.83 0.58 -1.68
N LEU A 57 -8.11 -0.17 -0.83
CA LEU A 57 -8.56 -1.45 -0.29
C LEU A 57 -9.88 -1.29 0.47
N GLY A 58 -9.99 -0.29 1.34
CA GLY A 58 -11.22 0.04 2.07
C GLY A 58 -12.39 0.36 1.14
N ARG A 59 -12.13 1.12 0.06
CA ARG A 59 -13.14 1.48 -0.96
C ARG A 59 -13.69 0.26 -1.71
N GLN A 60 -12.81 -0.65 -2.13
CA GLN A 60 -13.17 -1.86 -2.89
C GLN A 60 -13.81 -2.92 -2.00
N ALA A 61 -13.24 -3.22 -0.83
CA ALA A 61 -13.71 -4.26 0.08
C ALA A 61 -14.81 -3.82 1.04
N LYS A 62 -15.16 -2.52 1.07
CA LYS A 62 -16.08 -1.92 2.05
C LYS A 62 -15.62 -2.12 3.51
N ILE A 63 -14.32 -1.99 3.72
CA ILE A 63 -13.65 -2.12 5.02
C ILE A 63 -13.41 -0.72 5.59
N LYS A 64 -13.66 -0.53 6.89
CA LYS A 64 -13.30 0.71 7.59
C LYS A 64 -11.78 0.74 7.82
N VAL A 65 -11.14 1.86 7.49
CA VAL A 65 -9.68 1.98 7.60
C VAL A 65 -9.34 3.18 8.46
N TYR A 66 -8.51 2.93 9.47
CA TYR A 66 -7.88 3.94 10.30
C TYR A 66 -6.37 3.73 10.23
N VAL A 67 -5.63 4.74 9.80
CA VAL A 67 -4.18 4.68 9.63
C VAL A 67 -3.57 5.88 10.34
N SER A 68 -2.50 5.67 11.13
CA SER A 68 -1.76 6.78 11.71
C SER A 68 -1.05 7.58 10.63
N GLU A 69 -0.80 8.87 10.88
CA GLU A 69 -0.10 9.73 9.91
C GLU A 69 1.30 9.21 9.57
N SER A 70 2.01 8.65 10.56
CA SER A 70 3.32 8.02 10.34
C SER A 70 3.23 6.87 9.35
N ALA A 71 2.33 5.90 9.58
CA ALA A 71 2.17 4.74 8.72
C ALA A 71 1.57 5.10 7.35
N ALA A 72 0.75 6.15 7.26
CA ALA A 72 0.14 6.56 6.00
C ALA A 72 1.20 6.99 4.95
N ASN A 73 2.33 7.53 5.41
CA ASN A 73 3.42 8.00 4.58
C ASN A 73 4.47 6.93 4.26
N GLU A 74 4.35 5.74 4.85
CA GLU A 74 5.25 4.62 4.56
C GLU A 74 5.07 4.13 3.12
N LYS A 75 6.17 3.71 2.51
CA LYS A 75 6.22 3.30 1.11
C LYS A 75 6.39 1.80 1.01
N ILE A 76 5.51 1.15 0.24
CA ILE A 76 5.55 -0.28 0.01
C ILE A 76 5.84 -0.59 -1.47
N SER A 77 6.65 -1.63 -1.68
CA SER A 77 6.99 -2.15 -3.00
C SER A 77 6.83 -3.65 -3.00
N ILE A 78 5.63 -4.12 -3.37
CA ILE A 78 5.29 -5.55 -3.37
C ILE A 78 4.41 -5.87 -4.57
N SER A 79 4.43 -7.13 -5.00
CA SER A 79 3.53 -7.63 -6.02
C SER A 79 3.14 -9.07 -5.75
N PHE A 80 1.85 -9.35 -5.91
CA PHE A 80 1.26 -10.68 -5.84
C PHE A 80 -0.05 -10.69 -6.61
N ASN A 81 -0.48 -11.86 -7.05
CA ASN A 81 -1.72 -12.04 -7.80
C ASN A 81 -2.55 -13.16 -7.18
N ASP A 82 -3.86 -12.94 -7.06
CA ASP A 82 -4.86 -13.90 -6.58
C ASP A 82 -4.51 -14.51 -5.21
N PHE A 83 -4.08 -13.68 -4.26
CA PHE A 83 -3.80 -14.12 -2.89
C PHE A 83 -5.06 -14.06 -2.03
N PRO A 84 -5.25 -14.98 -1.06
CA PRO A 84 -6.35 -14.85 -0.09
C PRO A 84 -6.32 -13.47 0.58
N LEU A 85 -7.45 -12.76 0.62
CA LEU A 85 -7.54 -11.35 1.03
C LEU A 85 -6.79 -11.08 2.35
N VAL A 86 -7.01 -11.91 3.36
CA VAL A 86 -6.35 -11.77 4.68
C VAL A 86 -4.83 -11.96 4.58
N GLN A 87 -4.35 -12.90 3.76
CA GLN A 87 -2.91 -13.13 3.59
C GLN A 87 -2.26 -12.00 2.77
N GLY A 88 -2.93 -11.53 1.72
CA GLY A 88 -2.49 -10.37 0.96
C GLY A 88 -2.44 -9.11 1.82
N LEU A 89 -3.46 -8.89 2.66
CA LEU A 89 -3.49 -7.77 3.62
C LEU A 89 -2.35 -7.86 4.64
N LYS A 90 -2.07 -9.04 5.20
CA LYS A 90 -0.91 -9.26 6.08
C LYS A 90 0.42 -8.96 5.38
N SER A 91 0.49 -9.21 4.08
CA SER A 91 1.69 -8.93 3.28
C SER A 91 1.87 -7.43 3.04
N ILE A 92 0.76 -6.71 2.80
CA ILE A 92 0.74 -5.24 2.69
C ILE A 92 1.13 -4.58 4.01
N LEU A 93 0.60 -5.07 5.14
CA LEU A 93 0.83 -4.53 6.49
C LEU A 93 2.11 -5.05 7.16
N ARG A 94 3.04 -5.65 6.40
CA ARG A 94 4.25 -6.24 6.96
C ARG A 94 5.15 -5.15 7.55
N GLY A 95 5.50 -5.30 8.84
CA GLY A 95 6.33 -4.33 9.55
C GLY A 95 5.52 -3.30 10.35
N GLU A 96 4.21 -3.23 10.11
CA GLU A 96 3.31 -2.35 10.82
C GLU A 96 2.74 -3.00 12.08
N ASN A 97 2.37 -2.17 13.06
CA ASN A 97 1.55 -2.59 14.19
C ASN A 97 0.08 -2.37 13.84
N TYR A 98 -0.73 -3.43 13.77
CA TYR A 98 -2.11 -3.31 13.29
C TYR A 98 -3.10 -4.22 14.00
N ILE A 99 -4.38 -3.82 13.94
CA ILE A 99 -5.54 -4.59 14.41
C ILE A 99 -6.45 -4.85 13.22
N LEU A 100 -6.91 -6.10 13.08
CA LEU A 100 -7.97 -6.49 12.17
C LEU A 100 -9.19 -6.89 13.01
N ALA A 101 -10.31 -6.20 12.80
CA ALA A 101 -11.59 -6.64 13.33
C ALA A 101 -12.39 -7.35 12.23
N TYR A 102 -13.13 -8.37 12.64
CA TYR A 102 -13.92 -9.22 11.77
C TYR A 102 -15.40 -9.00 12.08
N GLU A 103 -16.26 -9.14 11.07
CA GLU A 103 -17.70 -9.22 11.30
C GLU A 103 -18.00 -10.50 12.09
N GLU A 104 -18.94 -10.40 13.03
CA GLU A 104 -19.41 -11.55 13.80
C GLU A 104 -20.30 -12.41 12.90
N TYR A 105 -19.93 -13.68 12.75
CA TYR A 105 -20.71 -14.64 11.98
C TYR A 105 -20.93 -15.93 12.79
N GLY A 106 -21.92 -16.71 12.38
CA GLY A 106 -22.12 -18.08 12.86
C GLY A 106 -20.91 -18.98 12.61
N GLN A 107 -20.84 -20.11 13.31
CA GLN A 107 -19.64 -20.94 13.43
C GLN A 107 -19.03 -21.45 12.11
N ASP A 108 -19.78 -21.44 11.00
CA ASP A 108 -19.37 -22.01 9.71
C ASP A 108 -19.06 -20.97 8.61
N ALA A 109 -19.07 -19.68 8.93
CA ALA A 109 -18.84 -18.64 7.92
C ALA A 109 -17.35 -18.30 7.75
N ILE A 110 -16.97 -17.93 6.53
CA ILE A 110 -15.64 -17.36 6.25
C ILE A 110 -15.55 -16.01 6.95
N PRO A 111 -14.57 -15.79 7.85
CA PRO A 111 -14.45 -14.54 8.59
C PRO A 111 -14.16 -13.39 7.62
N LYS A 112 -15.03 -12.39 7.59
CA LYS A 112 -14.89 -11.19 6.77
C LYS A 112 -14.29 -10.07 7.61
N VAL A 113 -13.24 -9.44 7.11
CA VAL A 113 -12.65 -8.26 7.75
C VAL A 113 -13.62 -7.08 7.63
N SER A 114 -13.94 -6.44 8.75
CA SER A 114 -14.81 -5.25 8.80
C SER A 114 -14.02 -3.96 8.97
N GLU A 115 -12.86 -4.05 9.64
CA GLU A 115 -12.08 -2.88 10.00
C GLU A 115 -10.58 -3.20 10.11
N ILE A 116 -9.76 -2.23 9.68
CA ILE A 116 -8.30 -2.22 9.77
C ILE A 116 -7.90 -0.98 10.55
N ARG A 117 -7.10 -1.17 11.61
CA ARG A 117 -6.43 -0.08 12.32
C ARG A 117 -4.93 -0.26 12.26
N VAL A 118 -4.20 0.69 11.69
CA VAL A 118 -2.74 0.74 11.73
C VAL A 118 -2.32 1.75 12.79
N LEU A 119 -1.57 1.26 13.77
CA LEU A 119 -1.17 1.99 14.96
C LEU A 119 0.20 2.63 14.72
N PRO A 120 0.48 3.79 15.34
CA PRO A 120 1.82 4.35 15.31
C PRO A 120 2.79 3.36 15.97
N ILE A 121 3.95 3.16 15.35
CA ILE A 121 5.07 2.49 15.98
C ILE A 121 5.49 3.38 17.14
N ALA A 122 5.35 2.89 18.37
CA ALA A 122 5.95 3.57 19.51
C ALA A 122 7.45 3.60 19.25
N GLU A 123 8.03 4.79 19.16
CA GLU A 123 9.48 4.96 19.21
C GLU A 123 9.95 4.37 20.55
N SER A 124 10.31 3.09 20.52
CA SER A 124 11.17 2.55 21.55
C SER A 124 12.43 3.42 21.49
N LYS A 125 12.63 4.26 22.50
CA LYS A 125 13.98 4.71 22.86
C LYS A 125 14.76 3.44 23.16
N ALA A 126 15.27 2.81 22.10
CA ALA A 126 16.17 1.69 22.19
C ALA A 126 17.38 2.21 22.95
N THR A 127 17.43 1.89 24.24
CA THR A 127 18.70 1.95 24.96
C THR A 127 19.57 0.92 24.25
N PRO A 128 20.72 1.31 23.66
CA PRO A 128 21.60 0.37 23.00
C PRO A 128 21.91 -0.78 23.98
N PRO A 129 21.95 -2.05 23.54
CA PRO A 129 22.50 -3.12 24.35
C PRO A 129 24.01 -2.92 24.46
N SER A 130 24.42 -1.95 25.27
CA SER A 130 25.82 -1.56 25.47
C SER A 130 26.05 -1.20 26.94
N ALA A 131 25.73 -2.16 27.82
CA ALA A 131 26.15 -2.10 29.23
C ALA A 131 26.17 -3.47 29.96
N LEU A 132 26.00 -4.62 29.29
CA LEU A 132 26.04 -5.94 29.97
C LEU A 132 27.29 -6.78 29.62
N ASN A 133 28.37 -6.16 29.14
CA ASN A 133 29.64 -6.87 28.88
C ASN A 133 30.92 -6.07 29.21
N ALA A 134 30.81 -4.99 29.99
CA ALA A 134 32.00 -4.30 30.51
C ALA A 134 32.19 -4.66 31.99
N GLY A 135 33.03 -5.66 32.27
CA GLY A 135 33.66 -5.79 33.60
C GLY A 135 33.50 -7.11 34.34
N ILE A 136 33.57 -8.27 33.67
CA ILE A 136 34.07 -9.47 34.37
C ILE A 136 35.58 -9.28 34.54
N SER A 137 35.99 -8.66 35.64
CA SER A 137 37.41 -8.57 36.04
C SER A 137 37.97 -9.98 36.29
N PRO A 138 39.10 -10.37 35.70
CA PRO A 138 39.76 -11.64 36.02
C PRO A 138 40.22 -11.67 37.47
N ARG A 139 39.67 -12.64 38.20
CA ARG A 139 39.94 -12.99 39.58
C ARG A 139 41.37 -13.52 39.76
N GLY A 140 42.17 -12.80 40.54
CA GLY A 140 43.11 -13.36 41.52
C GLY A 140 44.41 -13.99 41.00
N ASN A 141 45.47 -13.18 40.97
CA ASN A 141 46.84 -13.68 40.98
C ASN A 141 47.19 -14.15 42.41
N ARG A 142 47.29 -15.45 42.66
CA ARG A 142 47.84 -16.01 43.92
C ARG A 142 49.32 -16.32 43.71
N PRO A 143 50.24 -15.81 44.54
CA PRO A 143 51.62 -16.28 44.51
C PRO A 143 51.67 -17.70 45.10
N ARG A 144 52.30 -18.63 44.37
CA ARG A 144 52.74 -19.91 44.95
C ARG A 144 54.02 -19.63 45.73
N GLY A 145 53.99 -19.95 47.03
CA GLY A 145 55.15 -19.86 47.89
C GLY A 145 56.27 -20.79 47.47
N ARG A 146 57.49 -20.34 47.75
CA ARG A 146 58.65 -21.16 48.04
C ARG A 146 59.50 -20.46 49.09
#